data_AF-A0A357V6G7-F1
#
_entry.id   AF-A0A357V6G7-F1
#
_cell.length_a   1.000
_cell.length_b   1.000
_cell.length_c   1.000
_cell.angle_alpha   90.00
_cell.angle_beta   90.00
_cell.angle_gamma   90.00
#
_symmetry.space_group_name_H-M   'P 1'
#
loop_
_entity.id
_entity.type
_entity.pdbx_description
1 polymer ?
#
loop_
_entity_poly.entity_id
_entity_poly.type
_entity_poly.pdbx_seq_one_letter_code
_entity_poly.pdbx_strand_id
1 'polypeptide(L)'
;PGDKLVLADALAADVMKSARVEAFERRGDVAGDTLAGLTCAHPLRGMGYEFDVPLLDGDHVTEETGTGFVHTAPGHGREDFEAWTGSGKLL
;
A
#
# COMPACT_ATOMS: atom_id res chain seq x y z
N PRO A 1 -21.52 7.11 -4.96
CA PRO A 1 -20.72 5.86 -4.86
C PRO A 1 -19.43 6.16 -4.08
N GLY A 2 -19.03 5.29 -3.15
CA GLY A 2 -17.76 5.44 -2.42
C GLY A 2 -16.57 4.86 -3.18
N ASP A 3 -15.38 5.07 -2.64
CA ASP A 3 -14.13 4.53 -3.18
C ASP A 3 -13.99 3.02 -2.89
N LYS A 4 -13.19 2.34 -3.71
CA LYS A 4 -12.80 0.94 -3.49
C LYS A 4 -11.38 0.91 -2.96
N LEU A 5 -11.20 0.33 -1.79
CA LEU A 5 -9.91 0.25 -1.10
C LEU A 5 -9.50 -1.21 -0.95
N VAL A 6 -8.19 -1.46 -0.98
CA VAL A 6 -7.58 -2.73 -0.57
C VAL A 6 -6.93 -2.48 0.78
N LEU A 7 -7.27 -3.30 1.77
CA LEU A 7 -6.78 -3.22 3.14
C LEU A 7 -6.53 -4.65 3.64
N ALA A 8 -5.62 -4.83 4.58
CA ALA A 8 -5.57 -6.08 5.35
C ALA A 8 -6.87 -6.25 6.14
N ASP A 9 -7.46 -7.46 6.10
CA ASP A 9 -8.76 -7.73 6.71
C ASP A 9 -8.76 -7.42 8.23
N ALA A 10 -7.66 -7.77 8.92
CA ALA A 10 -7.50 -7.52 10.36
C ALA A 10 -7.54 -6.02 10.72
N LEU A 11 -7.13 -5.14 9.81
CA LEU A 11 -6.98 -3.71 10.05
C LEU A 11 -8.15 -2.87 9.51
N ALA A 12 -9.00 -3.45 8.65
CA ALA A 12 -10.06 -2.71 7.94
C ALA A 12 -11.02 -1.99 8.89
N ALA A 13 -11.46 -2.63 9.98
CA ALA A 13 -12.40 -2.02 10.92
C ALA A 13 -11.82 -0.77 11.61
N ASP A 14 -10.57 -0.84 12.04
CA ASP A 14 -9.88 0.26 12.73
C ASP A 14 -9.55 1.41 11.79
N VAL A 15 -9.19 1.11 10.54
CA VAL A 15 -9.00 2.11 9.48
C VAL A 15 -10.30 2.88 9.24
N MET A 16 -11.42 2.16 9.05
CA MET A 16 -12.72 2.79 8.77
C MET A 16 -13.19 3.65 9.93
N LYS A 17 -13.01 3.17 11.17
CA LYS A 17 -13.29 3.95 12.38
C LYS A 17 -12.44 5.22 12.45
N SER A 18 -11.14 5.12 12.21
CA SER A 18 -10.20 6.25 12.28
C SER A 18 -10.47 7.30 11.19
N ALA A 19 -10.83 6.83 10.00
CA ALA A 19 -11.23 7.65 8.86
C ALA A 19 -12.66 8.22 8.98
N ARG A 20 -13.40 7.87 10.05
CA ARG A 20 -14.81 8.28 10.27
C ARG A 20 -15.74 7.85 9.14
N VAL A 21 -15.48 6.68 8.56
CA VAL A 21 -16.35 6.06 7.57
C VAL A 21 -17.54 5.43 8.29
N GLU A 22 -18.75 5.84 7.92
CA GLU A 22 -19.99 5.39 8.58
C GLU A 22 -20.39 3.97 8.19
N ALA A 23 -20.07 3.56 6.96
CA ALA A 23 -20.39 2.24 6.44
C ALA A 23 -19.41 1.81 5.36
N PHE A 24 -19.04 0.52 5.37
CA PHE A 24 -18.25 -0.12 4.33
C PHE A 24 -18.73 -1.55 4.11
N GLU A 25 -18.42 -2.09 2.94
CA GLU A 25 -18.81 -3.45 2.54
C GLU A 25 -17.56 -4.17 2.01
N ARG A 26 -17.25 -5.34 2.57
CA ARG A 26 -16.19 -6.20 2.04
C ARG A 26 -16.65 -6.81 0.72
N ARG A 27 -15.92 -6.54 -0.36
CA ARG A 27 -16.25 -7.01 -1.72
C ARG A 27 -15.70 -8.40 -2.05
N GLY A 28 -14.61 -8.81 -1.42
CA GLY A 28 -13.95 -10.09 -1.67
C GLY A 28 -12.45 -10.02 -1.39
N ASP A 29 -11.79 -11.15 -1.59
CA ASP A 29 -10.35 -11.33 -1.40
C ASP A 29 -9.53 -10.82 -2.60
N VAL A 30 -8.29 -10.41 -2.34
CA VAL A 30 -7.29 -10.09 -3.37
C VAL A 30 -6.10 -11.02 -3.17
N ALA A 31 -5.80 -11.84 -4.18
CA ALA A 31 -4.65 -12.73 -4.14
C ALA A 31 -3.32 -11.95 -4.19
N GLY A 32 -2.32 -12.40 -3.42
CA GLY A 32 -0.98 -11.79 -3.43
C GLY A 32 -0.33 -11.76 -4.82
N ASP A 33 -0.54 -12.81 -5.62
CA ASP A 33 -0.04 -12.87 -7.00
C ASP A 33 -0.62 -11.75 -7.89
N THR A 34 -1.86 -11.33 -7.62
CA THR A 34 -2.48 -10.18 -8.29
C THR A 34 -1.75 -8.89 -7.93
N LEU A 35 -1.24 -8.77 -6.70
CA LEU A 35 -0.56 -7.58 -6.19
C LEU A 35 0.90 -7.47 -6.68
N ALA A 36 1.60 -8.59 -6.86
CA ALA A 36 3.04 -8.63 -7.18
C ALA A 36 3.44 -7.87 -8.47
N GLY A 37 2.51 -7.74 -9.42
CA GLY A 37 2.71 -7.04 -10.68
C GLY A 37 2.18 -5.59 -10.72
N LEU A 38 1.58 -5.09 -9.64
CA LEU A 38 0.90 -3.80 -9.67
C LEU A 38 1.86 -2.62 -9.58
N THR A 39 1.43 -1.54 -10.23
CA THR A 39 1.98 -0.21 -10.05
C THR A 39 0.86 0.74 -9.63
N CYS A 40 1.25 1.77 -8.88
CA CYS A 40 0.37 2.77 -8.32
C CYS A 40 0.72 4.14 -8.92
N ALA A 41 -0.28 5.02 -9.02
CA ALA A 41 -0.04 6.42 -9.32
C ALA A 41 0.49 7.14 -8.06
N HIS A 42 1.49 8.01 -8.22
CA HIS A 42 1.94 8.86 -7.11
C HIS A 42 0.80 9.81 -6.67
N PRO A 43 0.60 10.08 -5.37
CA PRO A 43 -0.46 10.99 -4.89
C PRO A 43 -0.37 12.41 -5.46
N LEU A 44 0.84 12.82 -5.87
CA LEU A 44 1.11 14.13 -6.49
C LEU A 44 1.26 14.04 -8.03
N ARG A 45 0.72 12.99 -8.67
CA ARG A 45 0.70 12.89 -10.13
C ARG A 45 -0.03 14.11 -10.72
N GLY A 46 0.48 14.66 -11.82
CA GLY A 46 0.08 15.97 -12.36
C GLY A 46 0.85 17.16 -11.78
N MET A 47 1.64 16.97 -10.73
CA MET A 47 2.46 18.01 -10.09
C MET A 47 3.97 17.71 -10.20
N GLY A 48 4.39 17.11 -11.31
CA GLY A 48 5.79 16.74 -11.57
C GLY A 48 6.18 15.32 -11.16
N TYR A 49 5.22 14.53 -10.65
CA TYR A 49 5.41 13.13 -10.26
C TYR A 49 4.69 12.20 -11.25
N GLU A 50 5.14 12.17 -12.50
CA GLU A 50 4.49 11.42 -13.59
C GLU A 50 4.87 9.94 -13.68
N PHE A 51 5.77 9.49 -12.81
CA PHE A 51 6.23 8.10 -12.78
C PHE A 51 5.26 7.19 -12.04
N ASP A 52 5.26 5.93 -12.43
CA ASP A 52 4.54 4.88 -11.72
C ASP A 52 5.34 4.41 -10.50
N VAL A 53 4.64 4.14 -9.40
CA VAL A 53 5.23 3.69 -8.14
C VAL A 53 5.01 2.18 -8.03
N PRO A 54 6.06 1.34 -8.02
CA PRO A 54 5.88 -0.10 -7.88
C PRO A 54 5.39 -0.45 -6.48
N LEU A 55 4.51 -1.45 -6.39
CA LEU A 55 4.27 -2.14 -5.14
C LEU A 55 5.43 -3.10 -4.86
N LEU A 56 5.94 -3.09 -3.64
CA LEU A 56 7.08 -3.88 -3.21
C LEU A 56 6.64 -4.90 -2.17
N ASP A 57 7.23 -6.09 -2.22
CA ASP A 57 7.13 -7.03 -1.12
C ASP A 57 8.06 -6.59 0.02
N GLY A 58 7.57 -6.65 1.26
CA GLY A 58 8.26 -6.08 2.40
C GLY A 58 8.08 -6.94 3.64
N ASP A 59 9.14 -7.63 4.04
CA ASP A 59 9.14 -8.55 5.20
C ASP A 59 8.79 -7.87 6.54
N HIS A 60 8.92 -6.55 6.60
CA HIS A 60 8.62 -5.74 7.79
C HIS A 60 7.14 -5.34 7.89
N VAL A 61 6.32 -5.64 6.87
CA VAL A 61 4.89 -5.32 6.85
C VAL A 61 4.11 -6.39 7.61
N THR A 62 3.32 -5.96 8.59
CA THR A 62 2.52 -6.85 9.45
C THR A 62 1.06 -6.40 9.52
N GLU A 63 0.20 -7.27 10.05
CA GLU A 63 -1.22 -6.97 10.27
C GLU A 63 -1.51 -6.31 11.63
N GLU A 64 -0.48 -5.79 12.32
CA GLU A 64 -0.64 -5.23 13.66
C GLU A 64 -1.07 -3.77 13.66
N THR A 65 -0.61 -2.97 12.67
CA THR A 65 -0.89 -1.53 12.62
C THR A 65 -1.03 -1.01 11.19
N GLY A 66 -1.73 0.11 11.02
CA GLY A 66 -1.87 0.78 9.74
C GLY A 66 -2.96 0.17 8.86
N THR A 67 -2.63 -0.13 7.61
CA THR A 67 -3.59 -0.61 6.58
C THR A 67 -3.22 -1.96 5.99
N GLY A 68 -2.06 -2.52 6.37
CA GLY A 68 -1.42 -3.64 5.65
C GLY A 68 -0.58 -3.19 4.44
N PHE A 69 -0.44 -1.88 4.22
CA PHE A 69 0.43 -1.29 3.20
C PHE A 69 1.29 -0.20 3.84
N VAL A 70 2.57 -0.15 3.46
CA VAL A 70 3.54 0.82 3.98
C VAL A 70 4.02 1.71 2.84
N HIS A 71 4.07 3.02 3.10
CA HIS A 71 4.75 3.94 2.19
C HIS A 71 6.26 3.78 2.35
N THR A 72 6.94 3.44 1.26
CA THR A 72 8.39 3.24 1.25
C THR A 72 9.14 4.53 0.90
N ALA A 73 10.03 4.97 1.79
CA ALA A 73 10.94 6.10 1.59
C ALA A 73 12.41 5.67 1.82
N PRO A 74 13.12 5.13 0.80
CA PRO A 74 14.44 4.51 0.96
C PRO A 74 15.53 5.43 1.55
N GLY A 75 15.38 6.75 1.41
CA GLY A 75 16.30 7.74 1.99
C GLY A 75 16.09 8.02 3.48
N HIS A 76 15.03 7.48 4.09
CA HIS A 76 14.58 7.83 5.45
C HIS A 76 14.30 6.63 6.35
N GLY A 77 14.38 5.40 5.84
CA GLY A 77 14.19 4.16 6.61
C GLY A 77 15.12 3.06 6.12
N ARG A 78 15.67 2.27 7.05
CA ARG A 78 16.57 1.16 6.68
C ARG A 78 15.78 0.03 6.02
N GLU A 79 14.64 -0.31 6.61
CA GLU A 79 13.74 -1.36 6.12
C GLU A 79 13.20 -1.00 4.73
N ASP A 80 12.93 0.29 4.48
CA ASP A 80 12.55 0.80 3.16
C ASP A 80 13.69 0.70 2.13
N PHE A 81 14.92 1.00 2.55
CA PHE A 81 16.10 0.86 1.70
C PHE A 81 16.35 -0.60 1.33
N GLU A 82 16.22 -1.51 2.30
CA GLU A 82 16.35 -2.96 2.09
C GLU A 82 15.26 -3.48 1.14
N ALA A 83 13.99 -3.12 1.36
CA ALA A 83 12.89 -3.48 0.46
C ALA A 83 13.12 -2.95 -0.96
N TRP A 84 13.56 -1.69 -1.10
CA TRP A 84 13.86 -1.09 -2.40
C TRP A 84 15.00 -1.81 -3.13
N THR A 85 16.14 -1.97 -2.47
CA THR A 85 17.33 -2.58 -3.08
C THR A 85 17.15 -4.07 -3.37
N GLY A 86 16.40 -4.80 -2.53
CA GLY A 86 16.06 -6.20 -2.73
C GLY A 86 15.05 -6.45 -3.85
N SER A 87 14.21 -5.46 -4.19
CA SER A 87 13.15 -5.62 -5.19
C SER A 87 13.66 -5.83 -6.63
N GLY A 88 14.91 -5.43 -6.91
CA GLY A 88 15.47 -5.42 -8.27
C GLY A 88 14.75 -4.46 -9.23
N LYS A 89 13.76 -3.70 -8.76
CA LYS A 89 13.05 -2.68 -9.54
C LYS A 89 13.87 -1.40 -9.52
N LEU A 90 14.75 -1.27 -10.52
CA LEU A 90 15.45 -0.01 -10.79
C LEU A 90 14.49 0.91 -11.56
N LEU A 91 14.33 2.15 -11.07
CA LEU A 91 13.84 3.26 -11.89
C LEU A 91 14.92 3.72 -12.86
#